data_AF-A0AAV4WTP2-F1
#
_entry.id   AF-A0AAV4WTP2-F1
#
_cell.length_a   1.000
_cell.length_b   1.000
_cell.length_c   1.000
_cell.angle_alpha   90.00
_cell.angle_beta   90.00
_cell.angle_gamma   90.00
#
_symmetry.space_group_name_H-M   'P 1'
#
loop_
_entity.id
_entity.type
_entity.pdbx_description
1 polymer ?
#
loop_
_entity_poly.entity_id
_entity_poly.type
_entity_poly.pdbx_seq_one_letter_code
_entity_poly.pdbx_strand_id
1 'polypeptide(L)'
;MPVRNYAGGRTKIGDFLSGFVSHDSTGKKYLKYGLQLTKLAHRDEVISCSRNAETQEVGPKDILDVYVQHRLKMDAMNHTEGEYRDNKNQYPPELLRRFEIYFKNRSEEDQLSVREVKAEHIGKLIT
;
A
#
# COMPACT_ATOMS: atom_id res chain seq x y z
N MET A 1 -28.61 0.78 -3.38
CA MET A 1 -27.20 1.11 -3.65
C MET A 1 -26.88 0.66 -5.07
N PRO A 2 -26.45 1.55 -5.98
CA PRO A 2 -26.02 1.13 -7.31
C PRO A 2 -24.81 0.20 -7.20
N VAL A 3 -24.74 -0.82 -8.07
CA VAL A 3 -23.62 -1.77 -8.09
C VAL A 3 -22.35 -1.04 -8.50
N ARG A 4 -21.40 -0.94 -7.58
CA ARG A 4 -20.15 -0.23 -7.82
C ARG A 4 -19.23 -1.11 -8.68
N ASN A 5 -18.77 -0.57 -9.81
CA ASN A 5 -17.82 -1.27 -10.67
C ASN A 5 -16.39 -1.15 -10.11
N TYR A 6 -15.95 -2.18 -9.39
CA TYR A 6 -14.60 -2.24 -8.83
C TYR A 6 -13.51 -2.43 -9.89
N ALA A 7 -13.80 -3.10 -11.00
CA ALA A 7 -12.83 -3.34 -12.08
C ALA A 7 -12.41 -2.02 -12.74
N GLY A 8 -13.38 -1.15 -13.05
CA GLY A 8 -13.10 0.19 -13.58
C GLY A 8 -12.48 1.13 -12.54
N GLY A 9 -12.70 0.87 -11.24
CA GLY A 9 -11.99 1.60 -10.17
C GLY A 9 -10.52 1.21 -10.09
N ARG A 10 -10.21 -0.07 -10.24
CA ARG A 10 -8.84 -0.60 -10.17
C ARG A 10 -7.93 0.00 -11.25
N THR A 11 -8.42 0.13 -12.48
CA THR A 11 -7.64 0.74 -13.58
C THR A 11 -7.31 2.19 -13.27
N LYS A 12 -8.32 2.99 -12.88
CA LYS A 12 -8.15 4.40 -12.50
C LYS A 12 -7.15 4.60 -11.36
N ILE A 13 -7.15 3.71 -10.36
CA ILE A 13 -6.20 3.77 -9.25
C ILE A 13 -4.78 3.46 -9.73
N GLY A 14 -4.60 2.50 -10.64
CA GLY A 14 -3.30 2.20 -11.25
C GLY A 14 -2.75 3.37 -12.06
N ASP A 15 -3.60 4.00 -12.87
CA ASP A 15 -3.26 5.20 -13.64
C ASP A 15 -2.88 6.36 -12.71
N PHE A 16 -3.60 6.52 -11.59
CA PHE A 16 -3.31 7.54 -10.60
C PHE A 16 -1.95 7.32 -9.90
N LEU A 17 -1.67 6.11 -9.42
CA LEU A 17 -0.41 5.82 -8.71
C LEU A 17 0.82 5.99 -9.61
N SER A 18 0.69 5.69 -10.91
CA SER A 18 1.79 5.84 -11.87
C SER A 18 1.91 7.26 -12.45
N GLY A 19 0.79 7.95 -12.67
CA GLY A 19 0.74 9.24 -13.36
C GLY A 19 0.69 10.49 -12.48
N PHE A 20 0.51 10.36 -11.16
CA PHE A 20 0.35 11.54 -10.30
C PHE A 20 1.67 12.31 -10.11
N VAL A 21 1.70 13.51 -10.68
CA VAL A 21 2.82 14.46 -10.59
C VAL A 21 2.42 15.64 -9.70
N SER A 22 3.22 15.92 -8.68
CA SER A 22 3.12 17.13 -7.86
C SER A 22 4.17 18.14 -8.31
N HIS A 23 3.91 19.41 -8.02
CA HIS A 23 4.84 20.51 -8.24
C HIS A 23 5.43 20.95 -6.91
N ASP A 24 6.74 21.21 -6.90
CA ASP A 24 7.39 21.86 -5.77
C ASP A 24 7.25 23.39 -5.84
N SER A 25 7.59 24.08 -4.76
CA SER A 25 7.64 25.55 -4.69
C SER A 25 8.58 26.17 -5.75
N THR A 26 9.58 25.42 -6.21
CA THR A 26 10.52 25.78 -7.29
C THR A 26 10.00 25.43 -8.70
N GLY A 27 8.76 24.94 -8.82
CA GLY A 27 8.16 24.56 -10.11
C GLY A 27 8.65 23.21 -10.68
N LYS A 28 9.59 22.53 -10.01
CA LYS A 28 10.05 21.20 -10.40
C LYS A 28 8.93 20.17 -10.21
N LYS A 29 8.67 19.40 -11.27
CA LYS A 29 7.72 18.29 -11.26
C LYS A 29 8.36 17.06 -10.61
N TYR A 30 7.64 16.40 -9.72
CA TYR A 30 8.07 15.12 -9.15
C TYR A 30 6.89 14.18 -8.89
N LEU A 31 7.16 12.88 -8.94
CA LEU A 31 6.18 11.81 -8.71
C LEU A 31 6.07 11.54 -7.22
N LYS A 32 5.12 12.18 -6.53
CA LYS A 32 4.98 12.07 -5.07
C LYS A 32 4.80 10.62 -4.61
N TYR A 33 3.80 9.93 -5.15
CA TYR A 33 3.49 8.55 -4.77
C TYR A 33 4.49 7.55 -5.36
N GLY A 34 5.03 7.82 -6.55
CA GLY A 34 6.09 6.99 -7.14
C GLY A 34 7.34 6.94 -6.25
N LEU A 35 7.80 8.09 -5.75
CA LEU A 35 8.94 8.15 -4.83
C LEU A 35 8.65 7.41 -3.51
N GLN A 36 7.43 7.52 -2.97
CA GLN A 36 7.02 6.76 -1.79
C GLN A 36 7.05 5.25 -2.03
N LEU A 37 6.58 4.79 -3.19
CA LEU A 37 6.65 3.37 -3.57
C LEU A 37 8.11 2.90 -3.71
N THR A 38 9.00 3.72 -4.27
CA THR A 38 10.43 3.41 -4.34
C THR A 38 11.05 3.27 -2.95
N LYS A 39 10.74 4.18 -2.02
CA LYS A 39 11.18 4.07 -0.63
C LYS A 39 10.68 2.81 0.07
N LEU A 40 9.42 2.44 -0.15
CA LEU A 40 8.85 1.19 0.34
C LEU A 40 9.54 -0.04 -0.26
N ALA A 41 9.90 0.01 -1.55
CA ALA A 41 10.62 -1.07 -2.22
C ALA A 41 12.03 -1.27 -1.66
N HIS A 42 12.72 -0.19 -1.29
CA HIS A 42 14.02 -0.25 -0.63
C HIS A 42 13.95 -0.64 0.85
N ARG A 43 12.74 -0.61 1.45
CA ARG A 43 12.49 -0.87 2.88
C ARG A 43 13.14 0.14 3.83
N ASP A 44 13.41 1.34 3.33
CA ASP A 44 14.04 2.41 4.10
C ASP A 44 13.06 3.07 5.09
N GLU A 45 11.74 3.01 4.81
CA GLU A 45 10.69 3.65 5.62
C GLU A 45 9.48 2.71 5.73
N VAL A 46 9.02 2.39 6.95
CA VAL A 46 7.78 1.59 7.17
C VAL A 46 6.55 2.48 7.26
N ILE A 47 6.68 3.74 7.66
CA ILE A 47 5.54 4.68 7.80
C ILE A 47 6.07 6.11 7.61
N SER A 48 5.42 6.91 6.75
CA SER A 48 4.97 8.27 7.11
C SER A 48 4.46 9.07 5.92
N CYS A 49 3.20 9.48 5.99
CA CYS A 49 2.75 10.72 5.38
C CYS A 49 3.40 11.90 6.13
N SER A 50 4.67 12.20 5.83
CA SER A 50 5.29 13.47 6.24
C SER A 50 5.99 14.14 5.06
N ARG A 51 5.95 15.48 5.09
CA ARG A 51 6.23 16.37 3.97
C ARG A 51 7.72 16.67 3.78
N ASN A 52 8.59 16.21 4.68
CA ASN A 52 10.03 16.50 4.66
C ASN A 52 10.83 15.20 4.84
N ALA A 53 11.85 15.01 4.00
CA ALA A 53 12.65 13.80 3.90
C ALA A 53 14.01 14.00 4.59
N GLU A 54 14.36 13.10 5.50
CA GLU A 54 15.74 12.81 5.87
C GLU A 54 15.89 11.29 5.84
N THR A 55 16.81 10.80 5.00
CA THR A 55 17.10 9.38 4.80
C THR A 55 18.08 8.89 5.87
N GLN A 56 17.71 7.85 6.61
CA GLN A 56 18.59 7.14 7.54
C GLN A 56 18.90 5.74 7.02
N GLU A 57 20.13 5.28 7.25
CA GLU A 57 20.74 4.12 6.60
C GLU A 57 20.12 2.75 6.92
N VAL A 58 20.27 1.87 5.92
CA VAL A 58 19.69 0.54 5.76
C VAL A 58 20.04 -0.40 6.93
N GLY A 59 19.02 -0.75 7.70
CA GLY A 59 19.09 -1.79 8.73
C GLY A 59 19.14 -3.22 8.15
N PRO A 60 19.57 -4.21 8.97
CA PRO A 60 19.65 -5.61 8.56
C PRO A 60 18.31 -6.15 8.05
N LYS A 61 18.37 -7.07 7.07
CA LYS A 61 17.18 -7.73 6.50
C LYS A 61 16.27 -8.24 7.62
N ASP A 62 15.02 -7.79 7.62
CA ASP A 62 13.99 -8.19 8.58
C ASP A 62 13.91 -9.72 8.71
N ILE A 63 13.69 -10.22 9.93
CA ILE A 63 13.62 -11.65 10.24
C ILE A 63 12.44 -12.30 9.48
N LEU A 64 11.33 -11.57 9.35
CA LEU A 64 10.16 -12.02 8.58
C LEU A 64 10.50 -12.19 7.10
N ASP A 65 11.37 -11.34 6.57
CA ASP A 65 11.87 -11.43 5.21
C ASP A 65 12.64 -12.71 4.93
N VAL A 66 13.59 -13.01 5.81
CA VAL A 66 14.40 -14.22 5.73
C VAL A 66 13.49 -15.45 5.77
N TYR A 67 12.49 -15.44 6.64
CA TYR A 67 11.57 -16.55 6.78
C TYR A 67 10.67 -16.76 5.55
N VAL A 68 10.09 -15.68 5.03
CA VAL A 68 9.29 -15.72 3.79
C VAL A 68 10.15 -16.18 2.60
N GLN A 69 11.39 -15.69 2.51
CA GLN A 69 12.33 -16.11 1.47
C GLN A 69 12.67 -17.60 1.57
N HIS A 70 12.89 -18.11 2.79
CA HIS A 70 13.16 -19.53 3.01
C HIS A 70 11.95 -20.38 2.60
N ARG A 71 10.73 -19.99 2.97
CA ARG A 71 9.50 -20.68 2.55
C ARG A 71 9.32 -20.71 1.03
N LEU A 72 9.48 -19.56 0.37
CA LEU A 72 9.40 -19.48 -1.10
C LEU A 72 10.44 -20.34 -1.80
N LYS A 73 11.68 -20.38 -1.28
CA LYS A 73 12.73 -21.23 -1.84
C LYS A 73 12.43 -22.72 -1.65
N MET A 74 11.97 -23.13 -0.46
CA MET A 74 11.60 -24.53 -0.23
C MET A 74 10.45 -24.95 -1.15
N ASP A 75 9.46 -24.08 -1.37
CA ASP A 75 8.35 -24.37 -2.29
C ASP A 75 8.77 -24.40 -3.76
N ALA A 76 9.74 -23.59 -4.15
CA ALA A 76 10.30 -23.61 -5.51
C ALA A 76 11.14 -24.88 -5.75
N MET A 77 11.86 -25.36 -4.73
CA MET A 77 12.68 -26.58 -4.82
C MET A 77 11.83 -27.85 -4.76
N ASN A 78 10.74 -27.84 -3.97
CA ASN A 78 9.77 -28.93 -3.93
C ASN A 78 8.86 -28.97 -5.16
N HIS A 79 8.98 -28.01 -6.08
CA HIS A 79 8.23 -27.97 -7.32
C HIS A 79 9.02 -28.68 -8.43
N THR A 80 8.71 -29.95 -8.67
CA THR A 80 9.13 -30.64 -9.89
C THR A 80 8.25 -30.20 -11.06
N GLU A 81 8.87 -29.96 -12.22
CA GLU A 81 8.17 -29.57 -13.45
C GLU A 81 7.12 -30.63 -13.83
N GLY A 82 5.83 -30.32 -13.66
CA GLY A 82 4.71 -31.18 -14.08
C GLY A 82 3.58 -31.39 -13.05
N GLU A 83 3.75 -31.01 -11.78
CA GLU A 83 2.67 -31.18 -10.80
C GLU A 83 1.59 -30.09 -10.87
N TYR A 84 0.33 -30.53 -10.84
CA TYR A 84 -0.85 -29.67 -10.80
C TYR A 84 -0.94 -29.00 -9.43
N ARG A 85 -0.61 -27.70 -9.37
CA ARG A 85 -0.79 -26.91 -8.14
C ARG A 85 -2.26 -26.59 -7.92
N ASP A 86 -2.76 -26.87 -6.72
CA ASP A 86 -4.02 -26.29 -6.29
C ASP A 86 -3.82 -24.78 -6.05
N ASN A 87 -4.64 -23.94 -6.68
CA ASN A 87 -4.54 -22.47 -6.57
C ASN A 87 -4.71 -21.97 -5.11
N LYS A 88 -5.22 -22.83 -4.23
CA LYS A 88 -5.35 -22.59 -2.78
C LYS A 88 -4.03 -22.70 -2.01
N ASN A 89 -3.02 -23.36 -2.57
CA ASN A 89 -1.68 -23.47 -1.96
C ASN A 89 -0.77 -22.27 -2.28
N GLN A 90 -1.27 -21.25 -2.97
CA GLN A 90 -0.51 -20.03 -3.21
C GLN A 90 -0.47 -19.15 -1.96
N TYR A 91 0.70 -18.61 -1.63
CA TYR A 91 0.83 -17.67 -0.52
C TYR A 91 -0.12 -16.49 -0.69
N PRO A 92 -0.95 -16.18 0.32
CA PRO A 92 -1.85 -15.05 0.24
C PRO A 92 -1.02 -13.76 0.14
N PRO A 93 -1.41 -12.82 -0.74
CA PRO A 93 -0.67 -11.57 -0.95
C PRO A 93 -0.61 -10.69 0.30
N GLU A 94 -1.53 -10.89 1.26
CA GLU A 94 -1.52 -10.22 2.55
C GLU A 94 -0.30 -10.62 3.41
N LEU A 95 0.13 -11.88 3.34
CA LEU A 95 1.31 -12.36 4.08
C LEU A 95 2.61 -11.78 3.52
N LEU A 96 2.62 -11.48 2.22
CA LEU A 96 3.77 -10.87 1.53
C LEU A 96 3.75 -9.34 1.61
N ARG A 97 2.65 -8.74 2.06
CA ARG A 97 2.47 -7.29 2.12
C ARG A 97 3.20 -6.73 3.35
N ARG A 98 4.24 -5.92 3.10
CA ARG A 98 5.13 -5.31 4.11
C ARG A 98 4.88 -3.82 4.32
N PHE A 99 3.73 -3.34 3.88
CA PHE A 99 3.36 -1.94 3.96
C PHE A 99 1.89 -1.79 4.27
N GLU A 100 1.57 -0.79 5.07
CA GLU A 100 0.21 -0.40 5.36
C GLU A 100 -0.12 0.90 4.63
N ILE A 101 -1.40 1.07 4.31
CA ILE A 101 -1.88 2.29 3.66
C ILE A 101 -2.86 2.93 4.62
N TYR A 102 -2.59 4.19 4.96
CA TYR A 102 -3.46 5.01 5.79
C TYR A 102 -4.08 6.10 4.93
N PHE A 103 -5.40 6.27 5.07
CA PHE A 103 -6.10 7.42 4.52
C PHE A 103 -6.17 8.50 5.59
N LYS A 104 -5.73 9.70 5.24
CA LYS A 104 -5.99 10.89 6.03
C LYS A 104 -7.11 11.67 5.37
N ASN A 105 -8.10 12.11 6.14
CA ASN A 105 -9.16 12.95 5.61
C ASN A 105 -8.59 14.25 5.07
N ARG A 106 -9.31 14.81 4.10
CA ARG A 106 -9.00 16.13 3.56
C ARG A 106 -9.22 17.11 4.70
N SER A 107 -8.24 17.98 4.98
CA SER A 107 -8.31 18.92 6.10
C SER A 107 -9.47 19.92 6.06
N GLU A 108 -10.28 19.92 4.99
CA GLU A 108 -11.43 20.80 4.77
C GLU A 108 -12.78 20.11 5.08
N GLU A 109 -12.76 18.89 5.63
CA GLU A 109 -13.99 18.19 6.00
C GLU A 109 -14.51 18.69 7.36
N ASP A 110 -15.82 18.89 7.46
CA ASP A 110 -16.46 19.42 8.67
C ASP A 110 -16.24 18.45 9.84
N GLN A 111 -15.66 18.96 10.92
CA GLN A 111 -15.39 18.18 12.12
C GLN A 111 -16.71 17.88 12.84
N LEU A 112 -17.12 16.61 12.85
CA LEU A 112 -18.35 16.18 13.49
C LEU A 112 -18.10 15.83 14.96
N SER A 113 -19.04 16.20 15.83
CA SER A 113 -18.98 15.75 17.23
C SER A 113 -19.33 14.27 17.34
N VAL A 114 -18.65 13.54 18.22
CA VAL A 114 -18.91 12.10 18.48
C VAL A 114 -20.40 11.83 18.79
N ARG A 115 -21.10 12.81 19.38
CA ARG A 115 -22.53 12.70 19.73
C ARG A 115 -23.46 12.71 18.51
N GLU A 116 -23.01 13.27 17.39
CA GLU A 116 -23.80 13.43 16.17
C GLU A 116 -23.61 12.24 15.22
N VAL A 117 -22.72 11.30 15.54
CA VAL A 117 -22.46 10.09 14.76
C VAL A 117 -23.65 9.12 14.87
N LYS A 118 -24.47 9.12 13.81
CA LYS A 118 -25.63 8.22 13.63
C LYS A 118 -25.31 7.03 12.71
N ALA A 119 -26.24 6.08 12.62
CA ALA A 119 -26.14 4.86 11.79
C ALA A 119 -25.84 5.13 10.30
N GLU A 120 -26.16 6.33 9.80
CA GLU A 120 -25.85 6.77 8.43
C GLU A 120 -24.34 6.88 8.13
N HIS A 121 -23.50 6.91 9.16
CA HIS A 121 -22.04 7.02 9.05
C HIS A 121 -21.33 5.66 9.05
N ILE A 122 -22.05 4.55 9.24
CA ILE A 122 -21.45 3.21 9.23
C ILE A 122 -20.83 2.93 7.85
N GLY A 123 -19.55 2.57 7.84
CA GLY A 123 -18.78 2.31 6.63
C GLY A 123 -18.24 3.55 5.89
N LYS A 124 -18.33 4.74 6.50
CA LYS A 124 -17.72 5.99 6.00
C LYS A 124 -16.54 6.39 6.89
N LEU A 125 -15.53 7.03 6.30
CA LEU A 125 -14.39 7.60 7.03
C LEU A 125 -14.79 8.99 7.54
N ILE A 126 -14.94 9.15 8.86
CA ILE A 126 -15.28 10.41 9.54
C ILE A 126 -14.09 10.92 10.36
N THR A 127 -14.02 12.23 10.62
CA THR A 127 -13.00 12.88 11.46
C THR A 127 -13.65 13.73 12.54
#